data_AF-A0A849XYU2-F1
#
_entry.id   AF-A0A849XYU2-F1
#
_cell.length_a   1.000
_cell.length_b   1.000
_cell.length_c   1.000
_cell.angle_alpha   90.00
_cell.angle_beta   90.00
_cell.angle_gamma   90.00
#
_symmetry.space_group_name_H-M   'P 1'
#
loop_
_entity.id
_entity.type
_entity.pdbx_description
1 polymer ?
#
loop_
_entity_poly.entity_id
_entity_poly.type
_entity_poly.pdbx_seq_one_letter_code
_entity_poly.pdbx_strand_id
1 'polypeptide(L)'
;MTQVVARVKAPTLRLRLALVFEEVWELADASLKEDLPMIARNAADILYVTHGIPHSLGYDGDAVFDCVHKANMTKRMGKVRSDGKQLAPVDFRPPDVRAVLAKG
;
A
#
# COMPACT_ATOMS: atom_id res chain seq x y z
N MET A 1 -22.87 -16.64 -10.57
CA MET A 1 -22.47 -15.22 -10.49
C MET A 1 -21.54 -15.13 -9.29
N THR A 2 -20.24 -14.85 -9.39
CA THR A 2 -19.50 -14.07 -10.38
C THR A 2 -18.03 -14.55 -10.37
N GLN A 3 -17.55 -14.97 -11.53
CA GLN A 3 -16.12 -15.08 -11.81
C GLN A 3 -15.60 -13.66 -12.08
N VAL A 4 -14.91 -13.04 -11.13
CA VAL A 4 -13.90 -12.00 -11.43
C VAL A 4 -12.75 -12.19 -10.44
N VAL A 5 -11.98 -13.25 -10.63
CA VAL A 5 -10.58 -13.24 -10.20
C VAL A 5 -9.82 -13.25 -11.50
N ALA A 6 -9.48 -12.06 -12.00
CA ALA A 6 -8.66 -11.92 -13.19
C ALA A 6 -7.42 -12.80 -13.01
N ARG A 7 -7.22 -13.74 -13.94
CA ARG A 7 -6.10 -14.68 -13.90
C ARG A 7 -4.82 -13.88 -14.10
N VAL A 8 -4.23 -13.42 -13.00
CA VAL A 8 -3.00 -12.63 -13.01
C VAL A 8 -1.93 -13.44 -13.72
N LYS A 9 -1.42 -12.91 -14.83
CA LYS A 9 -0.24 -13.51 -15.44
C LYS A 9 0.92 -13.25 -14.48
N ALA A 10 1.58 -14.30 -13.98
CA ALA A 10 2.75 -14.19 -13.09
C ALA A 10 3.80 -13.14 -13.55
N PRO A 11 4.02 -12.92 -14.87
CA PRO A 11 4.83 -11.80 -15.36
C PRO A 11 4.36 -10.40 -14.95
N THR A 12 3.05 -10.13 -14.92
CA THR A 12 2.49 -8.82 -14.55
C THR A 12 2.78 -8.48 -13.10
N LEU A 13 2.55 -9.41 -12.18
CA LEU A 13 2.84 -9.18 -10.76
C LEU A 13 4.35 -9.04 -10.52
N ARG A 14 5.17 -9.85 -11.21
CA ARG A 14 6.63 -9.74 -11.16
C ARG A 14 7.11 -8.36 -11.58
N LEU A 15 6.60 -7.84 -12.71
CA LEU A 15 6.93 -6.49 -13.17
C LEU A 15 6.51 -5.43 -12.15
N ARG A 16 5.29 -5.52 -11.60
CA ARG A 16 4.83 -4.55 -10.60
C ARG A 16 5.69 -4.53 -9.34
N LEU A 17 6.10 -5.70 -8.85
CA LEU A 17 7.01 -5.78 -7.71
C LEU A 17 8.40 -5.22 -8.05
N ALA A 18 8.92 -5.50 -9.25
CA ALA A 18 10.20 -4.95 -9.69
C ALA A 18 10.21 -3.41 -9.67
N LEU A 19 9.16 -2.78 -10.23
CA LEU A 19 9.01 -1.32 -10.22
C LEU A 19 8.93 -0.75 -8.80
N VAL A 20 8.18 -1.39 -7.90
CA VAL A 20 8.13 -0.95 -6.49
C VAL A 20 9.52 -0.99 -5.85
N PHE A 21 10.30 -2.04 -6.09
CA PHE A 21 11.65 -2.12 -5.53
C PHE A 21 12.59 -1.08 -6.12
N GLU A 22 12.51 -0.82 -7.43
CA GLU A 22 13.28 0.23 -8.11
C GLU A 22 13.07 1.60 -7.46
N GLU A 23 11.81 2.04 -7.31
CA GLU A 23 11.51 3.35 -6.70
C GLU A 23 11.91 3.44 -5.22
N VAL A 24 11.82 2.33 -4.48
CA VAL A 24 12.31 2.26 -3.09
C VAL A 24 13.83 2.42 -3.01
N TRP A 25 14.58 1.83 -3.95
CA TRP A 25 16.03 2.02 -4.03
C TRP A 25 16.39 3.46 -4.40
N GLU A 26 15.68 4.08 -5.34
CA GLU A 26 15.89 5.49 -5.68
C GLU A 26 15.59 6.41 -4.50
N LEU A 27 14.53 6.15 -3.74
CA LEU A 27 14.22 6.92 -2.53
C LEU A 27 15.32 6.76 -1.46
N ALA A 28 15.84 5.53 -1.28
CA ALA A 28 16.92 5.27 -0.34
C ALA A 28 18.20 6.02 -0.73
N ASP A 29 18.58 5.99 -2.01
CA ASP A 29 19.73 6.71 -2.54
C ASP A 29 19.59 8.23 -2.38
N ALA A 30 18.42 8.79 -2.72
CA ALA A 30 18.12 10.21 -2.49
C ALA A 30 18.19 10.60 -1.01
N SER A 31 17.72 9.71 -0.12
CA SER A 31 17.77 9.91 1.34
C SER A 31 19.21 9.94 1.87
N LEU A 32 20.09 9.07 1.36
CA LEU A 32 21.51 9.05 1.72
C LEU A 32 22.25 10.31 1.24
N LYS A 33 21.77 10.93 0.17
CA LYS A 33 22.31 12.18 -0.40
C LYS A 33 21.68 13.45 0.18
N GLU A 34 20.72 13.30 1.09
CA GLU A 34 19.93 14.42 1.67
C GLU A 34 19.27 15.32 0.60
N ASP A 35 18.91 14.74 -0.56
CA ASP A 35 18.33 15.46 -1.69
C ASP A 35 16.80 15.52 -1.55
N LEU A 36 16.29 16.57 -0.89
CA LEU A 36 14.86 16.74 -0.61
C LEU A 36 13.98 16.73 -1.88
N PRO A 37 14.32 17.43 -2.98
CA PRO A 37 13.58 17.31 -4.24
C PRO A 37 13.47 15.87 -4.75
N MET A 38 14.57 15.12 -4.75
CA MET A 38 14.57 13.72 -5.19
C MET A 38 13.84 12.80 -4.21
N ILE A 39 13.93 13.04 -2.91
CA ILE A 39 13.13 12.34 -1.89
C ILE A 39 11.64 12.52 -2.17
N ALA A 40 11.20 13.76 -2.40
CA ALA A 40 9.79 14.06 -2.65
C ALA A 40 9.29 13.42 -3.95
N ARG A 41 10.11 13.48 -5.02
CA ARG A 41 9.82 12.83 -6.30
C ARG A 41 9.69 11.31 -6.12
N ASN A 42 10.70 10.66 -5.58
CA ASN A 42 10.75 9.20 -5.52
C ASN A 42 9.69 8.65 -4.54
N ALA A 43 9.33 9.40 -3.50
CA ALA A 43 8.17 9.09 -2.67
C ALA A 43 6.85 9.13 -3.46
N ALA A 44 6.68 10.08 -4.38
CA ALA A 44 5.52 10.13 -5.27
C ALA A 44 5.54 8.99 -6.31
N ASP A 45 6.71 8.64 -6.84
CA ASP A 45 6.85 7.53 -7.79
C ASP A 45 6.49 6.18 -7.15
N ILE A 46 6.84 5.96 -5.87
CA ILE A 46 6.35 4.80 -5.10
C ILE A 46 4.82 4.75 -5.07
N LEU A 47 4.14 5.87 -4.80
CA LEU A 47 2.68 5.91 -4.84
C LEU A 47 2.16 5.54 -6.23
N TYR A 48 2.79 6.08 -7.28
CA TYR A 48 2.39 5.83 -8.66
C TYR A 48 2.49 4.35 -9.04
N VAL A 49 3.64 3.71 -8.78
CA VAL A 49 3.85 2.29 -9.13
C VAL A 49 3.02 1.35 -8.25
N THR A 50 2.75 1.72 -7.00
CA THR A 50 1.86 0.94 -6.11
C THR A 50 0.39 1.05 -6.52
N HIS A 51 -0.09 2.22 -6.97
CA HIS A 51 -1.42 2.37 -7.61
C HIS A 51 -1.53 1.58 -8.93
N GLY A 52 -0.43 1.28 -9.60
CA GLY A 52 -0.41 0.40 -10.77
C GLY A 52 -0.81 -1.06 -10.45
N ILE A 53 -0.67 -1.51 -9.20
CA ILE A 53 -1.04 -2.87 -8.76
C ILE A 53 -2.56 -3.10 -8.85
N PRO A 54 -3.43 -2.35 -8.13
CA PRO A 54 -4.88 -2.54 -8.20
C PRO A 54 -5.40 -2.47 -9.63
N HIS A 55 -4.92 -1.49 -10.41
CA HIS A 55 -5.27 -1.35 -11.82
C HIS A 55 -4.92 -2.61 -12.63
N SER A 56 -3.73 -3.18 -12.44
CA SER A 56 -3.30 -4.39 -13.18
C SER A 56 -3.98 -5.67 -12.73
N LEU A 57 -4.47 -5.69 -11.49
CA LEU A 57 -5.16 -6.84 -10.89
C LEU A 57 -6.69 -6.75 -11.00
N GLY A 58 -7.22 -5.62 -11.46
CA GLY A 58 -8.63 -5.42 -11.74
C GLY A 58 -9.49 -5.24 -10.49
N TYR A 59 -8.96 -4.63 -9.42
CA TYR A 59 -9.74 -4.27 -8.25
C TYR A 59 -9.64 -2.78 -7.93
N ASP A 60 -10.65 -2.27 -7.23
CA ASP A 60 -10.69 -0.90 -6.74
C ASP A 60 -9.67 -0.71 -5.60
N GLY A 61 -8.54 -0.07 -5.93
CA GLY A 61 -7.47 0.21 -4.98
C GLY A 61 -7.88 1.20 -3.90
N ASP A 62 -8.76 2.16 -4.23
CA ASP A 62 -9.17 3.22 -3.31
C ASP A 62 -10.14 2.64 -2.27
N ALA A 63 -11.06 1.76 -2.67
CA ALA A 63 -11.93 1.04 -1.73
C ALA A 63 -11.12 0.17 -0.73
N VAL A 64 -10.04 -0.47 -1.18
CA VAL A 64 -9.14 -1.24 -0.32
C VAL A 64 -8.36 -0.29 0.61
N PHE A 65 -7.83 0.81 0.10
CA PHE A 65 -7.13 1.82 0.89
C PHE A 65 -8.02 2.39 1.99
N ASP A 66 -9.26 2.76 1.67
CA ASP A 66 -10.26 3.27 2.62
C ASP A 66 -10.55 2.29 3.75
N CYS A 67 -10.65 1.00 3.43
CA CYS A 67 -10.85 -0.05 4.42
C CYS A 67 -9.66 -0.14 5.39
N VAL A 68 -8.44 -0.15 4.85
CA VAL A 68 -7.20 -0.16 5.64
C VAL A 68 -7.07 1.12 6.46
N HIS A 69 -7.37 2.27 5.88
CA HIS A 69 -7.34 3.57 6.54
C HIS A 69 -8.30 3.62 7.73
N LYS A 70 -9.58 3.23 7.54
CA LYS A 70 -10.58 3.17 8.62
C LYS A 70 -10.10 2.31 9.78
N ALA A 71 -9.54 1.13 9.50
CA ALA A 71 -8.95 0.28 10.54
C ALA A 71 -7.75 0.97 11.21
N ASN A 72 -6.82 1.56 10.44
CA ASN A 72 -5.67 2.26 11.03
C ASN A 72 -6.07 3.46 11.89
N MET A 73 -7.16 4.17 11.57
CA MET A 73 -7.64 5.28 12.38
C MET A 73 -8.21 4.84 13.73
N THR A 74 -8.70 3.60 13.87
CA THR A 74 -9.06 3.05 15.19
C THR A 74 -7.81 2.76 16.04
N LYS A 75 -6.63 2.54 15.43
CA LYS A 75 -5.36 2.34 16.16
C LYS A 75 -4.87 3.60 16.88
N ARG A 76 -5.30 4.79 16.48
CA ARG A 76 -4.89 6.06 17.11
C ARG A 76 -5.24 6.15 18.61
N MET A 77 -6.10 5.25 19.10
CA MET A 77 -6.44 5.11 20.52
C MET A 77 -5.45 4.24 21.32
N GLY A 78 -4.46 3.64 20.68
CA GLY A 78 -3.48 2.74 21.30
C GLY A 78 -2.23 3.43 21.87
N LYS A 79 -1.34 2.64 22.47
CA LYS A 79 -0.02 3.12 22.95
C LYS A 79 0.91 3.42 21.77
N VAL A 80 1.79 4.41 21.94
CA VAL A 80 2.87 4.73 20.99
C VAL A 80 4.17 4.11 21.50
N ARG A 81 4.91 3.40 20.63
CA ARG A 81 6.25 2.88 20.95
C ARG A 81 7.28 4.00 20.98
N SER A 82 8.44 3.77 21.60
CA SER A 82 9.53 4.75 21.71
C SER A 82 10.06 5.31 20.39
N ASP A 83 9.85 4.62 19.26
CA ASP A 83 10.23 5.08 17.91
C ASP A 83 9.10 5.82 17.17
N GLY A 84 8.01 6.15 17.85
CA GLY A 84 6.85 6.83 17.26
C GLY A 84 5.83 5.91 16.58
N LYS A 85 6.06 4.59 16.55
CA LYS A 85 5.10 3.64 15.96
C LYS A 85 3.84 3.51 16.81
N GLN A 86 2.67 3.81 16.23
CA GLN A 86 1.36 3.56 16.83
C GLN A 86 1.09 2.05 16.95
N LEU A 87 0.83 1.57 18.16
CA LEU A 87 0.43 0.18 18.41
C LEU A 87 -1.08 0.05 18.41
N ALA A 88 -1.56 -1.12 17.98
CA ALA A 88 -2.97 -1.45 18.00
C ALA A 88 -3.48 -1.55 19.45
N PRO A 89 -4.65 -0.99 19.79
CA PRO A 89 -5.33 -1.27 21.06
C PRO A 89 -5.80 -2.73 21.14
N VAL A 90 -6.17 -3.18 22.34
CA VAL A 90 -6.54 -4.59 22.61
C VAL A 90 -7.76 -5.07 21.81
N ASP A 91 -8.66 -4.14 21.46
CA ASP A 91 -9.90 -4.36 20.72
C ASP A 91 -9.78 -4.06 19.21
N PHE A 92 -8.56 -3.82 18.73
CA PHE A 92 -8.32 -3.56 17.31
C PHE A 92 -8.80 -4.73 16.44
N ARG A 93 -9.53 -4.39 15.38
CA ARG A 93 -9.93 -5.33 14.34
C ARG A 93 -9.17 -5.02 13.04
N PRO A 94 -8.55 -6.04 12.41
CA PRO A 94 -7.91 -5.83 11.11
C PRO A 94 -8.94 -5.44 10.04
N PRO A 95 -8.52 -4.70 9.00
CA PRO A 95 -9.41 -4.36 7.89
C PRO A 95 -9.89 -5.64 7.17
N ASP A 96 -11.20 -5.74 6.91
CA ASP A 96 -11.77 -6.84 6.12
C ASP A 96 -11.71 -6.52 4.63
N VAL A 97 -10.51 -6.69 4.06
CA VAL A 97 -10.27 -6.49 2.64
C VAL A 97 -10.99 -7.53 1.79
N ARG A 98 -11.26 -8.73 2.33
CA ARG A 98 -12.00 -9.78 1.60
C ARG A 98 -13.43 -9.32 1.34
N ALA A 99 -14.10 -8.73 2.33
CA ALA A 99 -15.44 -8.18 2.16
C ALA A 99 -15.50 -6.99 1.20
N VAL A 100 -14.42 -6.20 1.09
CA VAL A 100 -14.33 -5.11 0.10
C VAL A 100 -14.19 -5.67 -1.31
N LEU A 101 -13.25 -6.59 -1.53
CA LEU A 101 -13.01 -7.20 -2.83
C LEU A 101 -14.21 -8.01 -3.35
N ALA A 102 -15.06 -8.53 -2.46
CA ALA A 102 -16.28 -9.25 -2.84
C ALA A 102 -17.42 -8.35 -3.35
N LYS A 103 -17.31 -7.02 -3.21
CA LYS A 103 -18.34 -6.04 -3.64
C LYS A 103 -18.08 -5.46 -5.04
N GLY A 104 -16.90 -5.68 -5.60
CA GLY A 104 -16.52 -5.29 -6.97
C GLY A 104 -16.61 -6.47 -7.93
#